data_AF-A0AAD7QPZ0-F1
#
_entry.id   AF-A0AAD7QPZ0-F1
#
_cell.length_a   1.000
_cell.length_b   1.000
_cell.length_c   1.000
_cell.angle_alpha   90.00
_cell.angle_beta   90.00
_cell.angle_gamma   90.00
#
_symmetry.space_group_name_H-M   'P 1'
#
loop_
_entity.id
_entity.type
_entity.pdbx_description
1 polymer ?
#
loop_
_entity_poly.entity_id
_entity_poly.type
_entity_poly.pdbx_seq_one_letter_code
_entity_poly.pdbx_strand_id
1 'polypeptide(L)'
;MLVPRPSTQRMRQLLKTSCEVFQTVFNPDSIRTGNKILRKKMKGPAVISYYPIESPVKFRHIRAAYPMFEFPNTADEHRVAMNELYVVMSC
;
A
#
# COMPACT_ATOMS: atom_id res chain seq x y z
N MET A 1 26.77 6.80 -48.62
CA MET A 1 27.34 5.51 -48.18
C MET A 1 26.19 4.63 -47.69
N LEU A 2 25.94 3.49 -48.34
CA LEU A 2 24.94 2.52 -47.86
C LEU A 2 25.61 1.60 -46.85
N VAL A 3 25.30 1.77 -45.57
CA VAL A 3 25.79 0.87 -44.52
C VAL A 3 25.07 -0.47 -44.67
N PRO A 4 25.78 -1.59 -44.84
CA PRO A 4 25.15 -2.90 -44.97
C PRO A 4 24.44 -3.28 -43.68
N ARG A 5 23.28 -3.95 -43.80
CA ARG A 5 22.52 -4.42 -42.64
C ARG A 5 23.37 -5.46 -41.86
N PRO A 6 23.53 -5.31 -40.54
CA PRO A 6 24.32 -6.25 -39.75
C PRO A 6 23.67 -7.62 -39.67
N SER A 7 24.50 -8.65 -39.44
CA SER A 7 24.05 -10.03 -39.28
C SER A 7 23.20 -10.21 -38.00
N THR A 8 22.29 -11.18 -38.02
CA THR A 8 21.43 -11.52 -36.86
C THR A 8 22.25 -11.92 -35.64
N GLN A 9 23.38 -12.60 -35.81
CA GLN A 9 24.31 -12.93 -34.72
C GLN A 9 24.89 -11.66 -34.07
N ARG A 10 25.30 -10.69 -34.89
CA ARG A 10 25.85 -9.43 -34.38
C ARG A 10 24.81 -8.62 -33.62
N MET A 11 23.57 -8.63 -34.08
CA MET A 11 22.44 -8.01 -33.39
C MET A 11 22.15 -8.68 -32.03
N ARG A 12 22.23 -10.01 -31.93
CA ARG A 12 22.07 -10.72 -30.66
C ARG A 12 23.18 -10.41 -29.66
N GLN A 13 24.42 -10.29 -30.12
CA GLN A 13 25.54 -9.88 -29.28
C GLN A 13 25.32 -8.47 -28.71
N LEU A 14 24.92 -7.52 -29.56
CA LEU A 14 24.60 -6.16 -29.15
C LEU A 14 23.47 -6.13 -28.09
N LEU A 15 22.40 -6.91 -28.31
CA LEU A 15 21.31 -7.02 -27.35
C LEU A 15 21.79 -7.59 -26.01
N LYS A 16 22.64 -8.62 -26.03
CA LYS A 16 23.23 -9.18 -24.81
C LYS A 16 24.05 -8.14 -24.04
N THR A 17 24.97 -7.44 -24.71
CA THR A 17 25.81 -6.42 -24.05
C THR A 17 24.99 -5.23 -23.54
N SER A 18 23.97 -4.81 -24.31
CA SER A 18 23.04 -3.78 -23.86
C SER A 18 22.29 -4.20 -22.61
N CYS A 19 21.81 -5.45 -22.56
CA CYS A 19 21.14 -5.99 -21.39
C CYS A 19 22.05 -6.03 -20.15
N GLU A 20 23.32 -6.38 -20.33
CA GLU A 20 24.33 -6.36 -19.26
C GLU A 20 24.57 -4.93 -18.73
N VAL A 21 24.72 -3.94 -19.62
CA VAL A 21 24.93 -2.53 -19.24
C VAL A 21 23.73 -1.97 -18.45
N PHE A 22 22.51 -2.26 -18.89
CA PHE A 22 21.29 -1.73 -18.28
C PHE A 22 20.68 -2.65 -17.21
N GLN A 23 21.36 -3.74 -16.84
CA GLN A 23 20.85 -4.74 -15.89
C GLN A 23 19.43 -5.23 -16.24
N THR A 24 19.17 -5.40 -17.53
CA THR A 24 17.89 -5.95 -18.02
C THR A 24 18.03 -7.44 -18.33
N VAL A 25 16.91 -8.16 -18.36
CA VAL A 25 16.91 -9.60 -18.58
C VAL A 25 17.00 -9.89 -20.07
N PHE A 26 18.03 -10.62 -20.49
CA PHE A 26 18.19 -11.14 -21.86
C PHE A 26 17.45 -12.49 -22.00
N ASN A 27 16.41 -12.55 -22.83
CA ASN A 27 15.60 -13.75 -23.06
C ASN A 27 15.42 -14.01 -24.58
N PRO A 28 16.39 -14.70 -25.23
CA PRO A 28 16.35 -14.96 -26.67
C PRO A 28 15.27 -15.98 -27.06
N ASP A 29 14.97 -16.94 -26.19
CA ASP A 29 14.05 -18.07 -26.45
C ASP A 29 12.61 -17.78 -26.03
N SER A 30 12.33 -16.56 -25.56
CA SER A 30 10.99 -16.12 -25.14
C SER A 30 10.34 -17.02 -24.08
N ILE A 31 11.16 -17.58 -23.17
CA ILE A 31 10.70 -18.46 -22.09
C ILE A 31 9.93 -17.64 -21.04
N ARG A 32 8.90 -18.25 -20.44
CA ARG A 32 8.10 -17.62 -19.37
C ARG A 32 8.81 -17.70 -18.02
N THR A 33 9.68 -16.72 -17.73
CA THR A 33 10.45 -16.65 -16.47
C THR A 33 9.71 -15.95 -15.31
N GLY A 34 8.47 -15.46 -15.51
CA GLY A 34 7.71 -14.80 -14.44
C GLY A 34 8.09 -13.34 -14.13
N ASN A 35 9.02 -12.74 -14.88
CA ASN A 35 9.47 -11.34 -14.70
C ASN A 35 8.35 -10.30 -14.71
N LYS A 36 7.22 -10.59 -15.38
CA LYS A 36 6.01 -9.74 -15.37
C LYS A 36 5.46 -9.55 -13.96
N ILE A 37 5.51 -10.59 -13.13
CA ILE A 37 4.98 -10.57 -11.76
C ILE A 37 5.95 -9.80 -10.86
N LEU A 38 7.25 -10.08 -10.95
CA LEU A 38 8.29 -9.44 -10.13
C LEU A 38 8.44 -7.94 -10.40
N ARG A 39 8.28 -7.51 -11.67
CA ARG A 39 8.36 -6.08 -12.04
C ARG A 39 7.14 -5.27 -11.61
N LYS A 40 6.05 -5.92 -11.19
CA LYS A 40 4.83 -5.24 -10.78
C LYS A 40 5.10 -4.51 -9.47
N LYS A 41 4.89 -3.19 -9.45
CA LYS A 41 4.95 -2.40 -8.20
C LYS A 41 3.94 -2.95 -7.19
N MET A 42 4.37 -3.10 -5.96
CA MET A 42 3.53 -3.58 -4.87
C MET A 42 2.43 -2.56 -4.57
N LYS A 43 1.18 -3.01 -4.47
CA LYS A 43 0.01 -2.15 -4.18
C LYS A 43 -0.34 -2.05 -2.70
N GLY A 44 0.28 -2.87 -1.85
CA GLY A 44 -0.02 -2.97 -0.42
C GLY A 44 -0.16 -1.61 0.31
N PRO A 45 0.79 -0.67 0.16
CA PRO A 45 0.70 0.63 0.84
C PRO A 45 -0.54 1.44 0.44
N ALA A 46 -0.89 1.44 -0.85
CA ALA A 46 -2.06 2.14 -1.37
C ALA A 46 -3.38 1.51 -0.92
N VAL A 47 -3.39 0.20 -0.67
CA VAL A 47 -4.56 -0.51 -0.13
C VAL A 47 -4.74 -0.21 1.35
N ILE A 48 -3.65 -0.17 2.13
CA ILE A 48 -3.68 0.17 3.56
C ILE A 48 -4.23 1.59 3.76
N SER A 49 -3.88 2.53 2.88
CA SER A 49 -4.38 3.91 2.95
C SER A 49 -5.85 4.09 2.58
N TYR A 50 -6.60 3.03 2.26
CA TYR A 50 -8.00 3.14 1.83
C TYR A 50 -8.92 3.68 2.94
N TYR A 51 -8.76 3.17 4.17
CA TYR A 51 -9.36 3.75 5.37
C TYR A 51 -8.24 4.22 6.28
N PRO A 52 -7.73 5.45 6.09
CA PRO A 52 -6.71 5.98 6.99
C PRO A 52 -7.29 6.02 8.40
N ILE A 53 -6.44 5.79 9.40
CA ILE A 53 -6.82 6.03 10.79
C ILE A 53 -7.09 7.54 10.90
N GLU A 54 -8.37 7.91 11.02
CA GLU A 54 -8.87 9.30 10.94
C GLU A 54 -8.18 10.25 11.92
N SER A 55 -7.68 9.71 13.04
CA SER A 55 -6.84 10.42 13.98
C SER A 55 -5.98 9.43 14.77
N PRO A 56 -4.63 9.58 14.82
CA PRO A 56 -3.80 8.81 15.74
C PRO A 56 -4.14 9.13 17.21
N VAL A 57 -4.75 10.29 17.46
CA VAL A 57 -5.15 10.76 18.78
C VAL A 57 -6.64 10.50 18.99
N LYS A 58 -6.97 9.41 19.69
CA LYS A 58 -8.33 9.17 20.18
C LYS A 58 -8.61 10.03 21.41
N PHE A 59 -9.88 10.28 21.70
CA PHE A 59 -10.31 11.04 22.89
C PHE A 59 -9.75 10.48 24.22
N ARG A 60 -9.49 9.16 24.28
CA ARG A 60 -8.83 8.52 25.43
C ARG A 60 -7.40 9.02 25.64
N HIS A 61 -6.65 9.26 24.55
CA HIS A 61 -5.28 9.77 24.62
C HIS A 61 -5.26 11.22 25.13
N ILE A 62 -6.27 12.03 24.77
CA ILE A 62 -6.41 13.41 25.24
C ILE A 62 -6.67 13.46 26.75
N ARG A 63 -7.59 12.63 27.26
CA ARG A 63 -7.84 12.51 28.71
C ARG A 63 -6.61 12.08 29.50
N ALA A 64 -5.82 11.16 28.95
CA ALA A 64 -4.57 10.73 29.58
C ALA A 64 -3.49 11.82 29.59
N ALA A 65 -3.43 12.66 28.54
CA ALA A 65 -2.46 13.75 28.45
C ALA A 65 -2.79 14.93 29.39
N TYR A 66 -4.07 15.17 29.66
CA TYR A 66 -4.55 16.31 30.46
C TYR A 66 -5.50 15.87 31.57
N PRO A 67 -5.00 15.18 32.62
CA PRO A 67 -5.83 14.68 33.71
C PRO A 67 -6.44 15.80 34.58
N MET A 68 -5.92 17.04 34.46
CA MET A 68 -6.42 18.20 35.20
C MET A 68 -7.72 18.79 34.64
N PHE A 69 -8.13 18.37 33.44
CA PHE A 69 -9.33 18.86 32.78
C PHE A 69 -10.35 17.72 32.63
N GLU A 70 -11.61 17.99 32.99
CA GLU A 70 -12.71 17.05 32.75
C GLU A 70 -13.26 17.25 31.33
N PHE A 71 -13.13 16.23 30.50
CA PHE A 71 -13.69 16.21 29.16
C PHE A 71 -14.94 15.31 29.12
N PRO A 72 -16.15 15.88 28.96
CA PRO A 72 -17.38 15.09 28.85
C PRO A 72 -17.40 14.29 27.55
N ASN A 73 -17.84 13.03 27.61
CA ASN A 73 -17.90 12.15 26.43
C ASN A 73 -19.36 12.00 25.99
N THR A 74 -19.88 13.04 25.34
CA THR A 74 -21.31 13.22 25.03
C THR A 74 -21.92 12.05 24.25
N ALA A 75 -21.17 11.39 23.36
CA ALA A 75 -21.66 10.24 22.60
C ALA A 75 -21.78 8.96 23.44
N ASP A 76 -20.86 8.74 24.39
CA ASP A 76 -20.91 7.58 25.29
C ASP A 76 -21.98 7.75 26.37
N GLU A 77 -22.10 8.96 26.93
CA GLU A 77 -23.11 9.32 27.93
C GLU A 77 -24.53 9.10 27.39
N HIS A 78 -24.78 9.48 26.13
CA HIS A 78 -26.06 9.24 25.47
C HIS A 78 -26.34 7.74 25.27
N ARG A 79 -25.31 6.94 24.94
CA ARG A 79 -25.45 5.49 24.77
C ARG A 79 -25.71 4.77 26.09
N VAL A 80 -25.06 5.21 27.17
CA VAL A 80 -25.28 4.69 28.53
C VAL A 80 -26.69 5.06 29.00
N ALA A 81 -27.11 6.32 28.85
CA ALA A 81 -28.46 6.75 29.21
C ALA A 81 -29.53 5.99 28.42
N MET A 82 -29.33 5.75 27.12
CA MET A 82 -30.26 4.94 26.31
C MET A 82 -30.31 3.48 26.77
N ASN A 83 -29.17 2.87 27.11
CA ASN A 83 -29.15 1.50 27.64
C ASN A 83 -29.83 1.41 29.00
N GLU A 84 -29.58 2.37 29.89
CA GLU A 84 -30.23 2.45 31.20
C GLU A 84 -31.73 2.62 31.04
N LEU A 85 -32.19 3.50 30.14
CA LEU A 85 -33.60 3.64 29.79
C LEU A 85 -34.20 2.35 29.24
N TYR A 86 -33.49 1.64 28.36
CA TYR A 86 -33.96 0.36 27.82
C TYR A 86 -34.05 -0.73 28.90
N VAL A 87 -33.09 -0.79 29.82
CA VAL A 87 -33.09 -1.77 30.93
C VAL A 87 -34.23 -1.47 31.92
N VAL A 88 -34.43 -0.19 32.26
CA VAL A 88 -35.51 0.23 33.16
C VAL A 88 -36.90 0.07 32.53
N MET A 89 -37.02 0.25 31.22
CA MET A 89 -38.29 0.10 30.49
C MET A 89 -38.61 -1.36 30.12
N SER A 90 -37.62 -2.25 30.14
CA SER A 90 -37.80 -3.69 29.87
C SER A 90 -37.98 -4.53 31.14
N CYS A 91 -37.90 -3.93 32.33
CA CYS A 91 -38.12 -4.56 33.63
C CYS A 91 -39.51 -4.20 34.17
#